data_AF-J5XU09-F1
#
_entry.id   AF-J5XU09-F1
#
_cell.length_a   1.000
_cell.length_b   1.000
_cell.length_c   1.000
_cell.angle_alpha   90.00
_cell.angle_beta   90.00
_cell.angle_gamma   90.00
#
_symmetry.space_group_name_H-M   'P 1'
#
loop_
_entity.id
_entity.type
_entity.pdbx_description
1 polymer ?
#
loop_
_entity_poly.entity_id
_entity_poly.type
_entity_poly.pdbx_seq_one_letter_code
_entity_poly.pdbx_strand_id
1 'polypeptide(L)'
;MYHVKLLTTLLLCSPLFAFASGASGPPINIICGKDNYILYESVNYQHAAIKNGVLMSDTKGFSNPYEDDENAIIFEFDEWGQNGGIHVHHFLVFNTIHKTMTLQKRTLDADNLPRGDGTTEKCKLKK
;
A
#
# COMPACT_ATOMS: atom_id res chain seq x y z
N MET A 1 18.67 8.69 72.23
CA MET A 1 18.89 8.98 70.80
C MET A 1 18.66 7.71 70.01
N TYR A 2 17.53 7.59 69.32
CA TYR A 2 17.30 6.52 68.32
C TYR A 2 16.53 7.14 67.16
N HIS A 3 17.22 7.37 66.04
CA HIS A 3 16.59 7.78 64.79
C HIS A 3 16.18 6.52 64.01
N VAL A 4 14.87 6.32 63.89
CA VAL A 4 14.28 5.31 63.00
C VAL A 4 14.45 5.81 61.58
N LYS A 5 15.28 5.14 60.77
CA LYS A 5 15.42 5.41 59.34
C LYS A 5 14.16 4.89 58.63
N LEU A 6 13.39 5.83 58.11
CA LEU A 6 12.25 5.61 57.22
C LEU A 6 12.76 4.98 55.91
N LEU A 7 12.34 3.75 55.63
CA LEU A 7 12.68 3.05 54.39
C LEU A 7 11.72 3.54 53.30
N THR A 8 12.18 4.48 52.46
CA THR A 8 11.42 4.98 51.32
C THR A 8 11.46 3.94 50.20
N THR A 9 10.39 3.15 50.07
CA THR A 9 10.20 2.22 48.95
C THR A 9 9.98 3.03 47.66
N LEU A 10 11.03 3.15 46.85
CA LEU A 10 10.97 3.77 45.53
C LEU A 10 10.20 2.81 44.60
N LEU A 11 8.90 3.05 44.40
CA LEU A 11 8.14 2.42 43.32
C LEU A 11 8.70 2.93 41.99
N LEU A 12 9.55 2.13 41.34
CA LEU A 12 9.86 2.28 39.93
C LEU A 12 8.59 2.00 39.13
N CYS A 13 7.79 3.05 38.92
CA CYS A 13 6.80 3.11 37.86
C CYS A 13 7.56 3.03 36.53
N SER A 14 7.80 1.80 36.07
CA SER A 14 8.36 1.56 34.74
C SER A 14 7.31 2.04 33.75
N PRO A 15 7.59 3.02 32.87
CA PRO A 15 6.69 3.30 31.77
C PRO A 15 6.67 2.04 30.92
N LEU A 16 5.56 1.30 30.98
CA LEU A 16 5.22 0.31 29.99
C LEU A 16 5.13 1.07 28.66
N PHE A 17 6.24 1.11 27.93
CA PHE A 17 6.22 1.42 26.52
C PHE A 17 5.39 0.31 25.87
N ALA A 18 4.09 0.54 25.80
CA ALA A 18 3.19 -0.23 24.96
C ALA A 18 3.62 0.07 23.53
N PHE A 19 4.56 -0.73 23.01
CA PHE A 19 4.84 -0.77 21.59
C PHE A 19 3.55 -1.26 20.93
N ALA A 20 2.73 -0.33 20.45
CA ALA A 20 1.66 -0.63 19.53
C ALA A 20 2.33 -1.21 18.27
N SER A 21 2.41 -2.53 18.22
CA SER A 21 2.74 -3.25 17.00
C SER A 21 1.54 -3.09 16.08
N GLY A 22 1.62 -2.10 15.20
CA GLY A 22 0.62 -1.95 14.16
C GLY A 22 0.65 -3.18 13.25
N ALA A 23 -0.40 -3.99 13.29
CA ALA A 23 -0.52 -5.18 12.48
C ALA A 23 -0.91 -4.78 11.04
N SER A 24 -0.04 -5.00 10.05
CA SER A 24 -0.39 -4.73 8.64
C SER A 24 -1.61 -5.56 8.22
N GLY A 25 -2.44 -5.01 7.32
CA GLY A 25 -3.53 -5.76 6.73
C GLY A 25 -3.02 -6.99 5.94
N PRO A 26 -3.86 -8.01 5.72
CA PRO A 26 -3.48 -9.12 4.86
C PRO A 26 -3.21 -8.59 3.44
N PRO A 27 -2.19 -9.13 2.72
CA PRO A 27 -1.92 -8.70 1.37
C PRO A 27 -3.06 -9.03 0.42
N ILE A 28 -3.32 -8.13 -0.53
CA ILE A 28 -4.33 -8.32 -1.58
C ILE A 28 -3.64 -8.95 -2.79
N ASN A 29 -3.93 -10.22 -3.04
CA ASN A 29 -3.35 -10.98 -4.14
C ASN A 29 -4.29 -10.96 -5.35
N ILE A 30 -3.79 -10.55 -6.51
CA ILE A 30 -4.64 -10.27 -7.67
C ILE A 30 -3.99 -10.74 -8.97
N ILE A 31 -4.82 -10.96 -9.98
CA ILE A 31 -4.41 -11.30 -11.33
C ILE A 31 -5.12 -10.37 -12.31
N CYS A 32 -4.36 -9.68 -13.15
CA CYS A 32 -4.87 -8.85 -14.25
C CYS A 32 -4.25 -9.36 -15.56
N GLY A 33 -5.09 -9.89 -16.45
CA GLY A 33 -4.60 -10.55 -17.67
C GLY A 33 -3.67 -11.73 -17.35
N LYS A 34 -2.38 -11.57 -17.65
CA LYS A 34 -1.31 -12.56 -17.38
C LYS A 34 -0.44 -12.22 -16.17
N ASP A 35 -0.57 -11.00 -15.66
CA ASP A 35 0.27 -10.47 -14.59
C ASP A 35 -0.33 -10.81 -13.22
N ASN A 36 0.52 -11.20 -12.28
CA ASN A 36 0.19 -11.38 -10.88
C ASN A 36 0.64 -10.15 -10.11
N TYR A 37 -0.21 -9.65 -9.22
CA TYR A 37 0.18 -8.60 -8.30
C TYR A 37 -0.12 -8.97 -6.84
N ILE A 38 0.70 -8.43 -5.94
CA ILE A 38 0.50 -8.50 -4.50
C ILE A 38 0.57 -7.07 -3.97
N LEU A 39 -0.50 -6.60 -3.34
CA LEU A 39 -0.60 -5.26 -2.78
C LEU A 39 -0.57 -5.35 -1.25
N TYR A 40 0.24 -4.50 -0.64
CA TYR A 40 0.38 -4.41 0.82
C TYR A 40 -0.06 -3.02 1.28
N GLU A 41 -0.84 -3.00 2.35
CA GLU A 41 -1.20 -1.80 3.09
C GLU A 41 -0.77 -1.97 4.56
N SER A 42 0.06 -1.05 5.02
CA SER A 42 0.50 -0.96 6.40
C SER A 42 -0.47 -0.10 7.21
N VAL A 43 -0.56 -0.36 8.52
CA VAL A 43 -1.24 0.52 9.50
C VAL A 43 -0.76 1.96 9.51
N ASN A 44 0.46 2.20 9.01
CA ASN A 44 1.05 3.53 8.91
C ASN A 44 0.81 4.16 7.53
N TYR A 45 -0.16 3.63 6.76
CA TYR A 45 -0.47 4.07 5.39
C TYR A 45 0.73 3.98 4.43
N GLN A 46 1.65 3.05 4.69
CA GLN A 46 2.70 2.69 3.75
C GLN A 46 2.16 1.62 2.80
N HIS A 47 2.47 1.78 1.52
CA HIS A 47 1.97 0.93 0.46
C HIS A 47 3.13 0.30 -0.30
N ALA A 48 2.95 -0.95 -0.73
CA ALA A 48 3.89 -1.63 -1.61
C ALA A 48 3.12 -2.49 -2.61
N ALA A 49 3.60 -2.50 -3.85
CA ALA A 49 3.07 -3.35 -4.91
C ALA A 49 4.19 -4.24 -5.44
N ILE A 50 3.91 -5.53 -5.57
CA ILE A 50 4.78 -6.49 -6.24
C ILE A 50 4.08 -6.93 -7.51
N LYS A 51 4.72 -6.78 -8.67
CA LYS A 51 4.25 -7.31 -9.97
C LYS A 51 5.16 -8.44 -10.41
N ASN A 52 4.62 -9.63 -10.63
CA ASN A 52 5.35 -10.82 -11.08
C ASN A 52 6.67 -11.09 -10.29
N GLY A 53 6.67 -10.82 -8.98
CA GLY A 53 7.83 -11.00 -8.10
C GLY A 53 8.81 -9.82 -8.04
N VAL A 54 8.56 -8.74 -8.78
CA VAL A 54 9.36 -7.51 -8.76
C VAL A 54 8.65 -6.45 -7.90
N LEU A 55 9.38 -5.79 -6.99
CA LEU A 55 8.86 -4.67 -6.21
C LEU A 55 8.74 -3.42 -7.10
N MET A 56 7.58 -2.79 -7.10
CA MET A 56 7.31 -1.58 -7.88
C MET A 56 7.78 -0.34 -7.15
N SER A 57 8.18 0.68 -7.90
CA SER A 57 8.58 1.97 -7.33
C SER A 57 7.37 2.85 -7.05
N ASP A 58 7.58 3.85 -6.18
CA ASP A 58 6.65 4.94 -5.94
C ASP A 58 5.22 4.48 -5.61
N THR A 59 5.09 3.33 -4.95
CA THR A 59 3.78 2.80 -4.62
C THR A 59 3.07 3.72 -3.62
N LYS A 60 1.90 4.19 -4.01
CA LYS A 60 0.99 4.97 -3.19
C LYS A 60 -0.33 4.22 -3.07
N GLY A 61 -1.04 4.48 -1.99
CA GLY A 61 -2.41 4.01 -1.84
C GLY A 61 -3.26 5.09 -1.21
N PHE A 62 -4.52 5.10 -1.62
CA PHE A 62 -5.49 6.11 -1.21
C PHE A 62 -6.79 5.40 -0.87
N SER A 63 -7.33 5.75 0.29
CA SER A 63 -8.65 5.28 0.75
C SER A 63 -9.58 6.49 0.66
N ASN A 64 -10.37 6.57 -0.40
CA ASN A 64 -11.31 7.66 -0.64
C ASN A 64 -12.30 7.25 -1.75
N PRO A 65 -13.45 7.95 -1.86
CA PRO A 65 -14.35 7.77 -2.99
C PRO A 65 -13.59 7.94 -4.31
N TYR A 66 -13.70 6.96 -5.20
CA TYR A 66 -13.23 7.05 -6.57
C TYR A 66 -14.43 7.03 -7.51
N GLU A 67 -14.63 8.10 -8.28
CA GLU A 67 -15.86 8.32 -9.04
C GLU A 67 -17.10 8.18 -8.13
N ASP A 68 -17.99 7.24 -8.44
CA ASP A 68 -19.21 6.96 -7.68
C ASP A 68 -19.01 5.89 -6.57
N ASP A 69 -17.78 5.41 -6.35
CA ASP A 69 -17.48 4.32 -5.42
C ASP A 69 -16.85 4.82 -4.11
N GLU A 70 -17.68 5.01 -3.09
CA GLU A 70 -17.27 5.44 -1.74
C GLU A 70 -16.37 4.45 -1.00
N ASN A 71 -16.25 3.21 -1.47
CA ASN A 71 -15.55 2.13 -0.78
C ASN A 71 -14.35 1.61 -1.57
N ALA A 72 -13.85 2.44 -2.48
CA ALA A 72 -12.67 2.16 -3.28
C ALA A 72 -11.38 2.33 -2.48
N ILE A 73 -10.49 1.35 -2.62
CA ILE A 73 -9.07 1.48 -2.29
C ILE A 73 -8.31 1.58 -3.60
N ILE A 74 -7.49 2.63 -3.71
CA ILE A 74 -6.69 2.92 -4.90
C ILE A 74 -5.25 2.55 -4.60
N PHE A 75 -4.57 1.91 -5.55
CA PHE A 75 -3.12 1.74 -5.55
C PHE A 75 -2.53 2.32 -6.83
N GLU A 76 -1.51 3.15 -6.68
CA GLU A 76 -0.74 3.71 -7.78
C GLU A 76 0.71 3.25 -7.67
N PHE A 77 1.34 2.89 -8.78
CA PHE A 77 2.76 2.54 -8.80
C PHE A 77 3.33 2.60 -10.22
N ASP A 78 4.64 2.78 -10.31
CA ASP A 78 5.34 2.89 -11.59
C ASP A 78 6.21 1.67 -11.89
N GLU A 79 6.21 1.28 -13.15
CA GLU A 79 7.12 0.29 -13.72
C GLU A 79 8.06 1.00 -14.69
N TRP A 80 9.27 1.32 -14.23
CA TRP A 80 10.28 1.97 -15.05
C TRP A 80 10.97 1.00 -16.00
N GLY A 81 11.16 1.42 -17.25
CA GLY A 81 12.05 0.73 -18.18
C GLY A 81 13.52 0.89 -17.78
N GLN A 82 14.38 0.00 -18.27
CA GLN A 82 15.82 -0.05 -17.92
C GLN A 82 16.56 1.28 -18.12
N ASN A 83 16.12 2.11 -19.07
CA ASN A 83 16.79 3.36 -19.41
C ASN A 83 16.19 4.59 -18.71
N GLY A 84 15.16 4.43 -17.87
CA GLY A 84 14.52 5.53 -17.13
C GLY A 84 13.79 6.58 -17.97
N GLY A 85 13.82 6.50 -19.31
CA GLY A 85 13.16 7.48 -20.18
C GLY A 85 11.66 7.27 -20.39
N ILE A 86 11.15 6.06 -20.12
CA ILE A 86 9.75 5.67 -20.26
C ILE A 86 9.39 4.77 -19.07
N HIS A 87 8.18 4.95 -18.54
CA HIS A 87 7.59 4.06 -17.54
C HIS A 87 6.12 3.78 -17.82
N VAL A 88 5.59 2.78 -17.13
CA VAL A 88 4.16 2.47 -17.15
C VAL A 88 3.58 2.78 -15.78
N HIS A 89 2.74 3.79 -15.72
CA HIS A 89 1.96 4.11 -14.54
C HIS A 89 0.78 3.14 -14.43
N HIS A 90 0.67 2.49 -13.29
CA HIS A 90 -0.40 1.58 -12.95
C HIS A 90 -1.31 2.24 -11.93
N PHE A 91 -2.59 2.32 -12.26
CA PHE A 91 -3.64 2.87 -11.41
C PHE A 91 -4.70 1.80 -11.17
N LEU A 92 -4.74 1.26 -9.96
CA LEU A 92 -5.59 0.15 -9.58
C LEU A 92 -6.68 0.60 -8.64
N VAL A 93 -7.93 0.21 -8.93
CA VAL A 93 -9.10 0.50 -8.11
C VAL A 93 -9.69 -0.82 -7.62
N PHE A 94 -9.81 -0.97 -6.31
CA PHE A 94 -10.45 -2.09 -5.65
C PHE A 94 -11.68 -1.63 -4.88
N ASN A 95 -12.87 -2.07 -5.32
CA ASN A 95 -14.08 -1.91 -4.54
C ASN A 95 -14.13 -2.99 -3.46
N THR A 96 -14.09 -2.58 -2.19
CA THR A 96 -14.04 -3.51 -1.06
C THR A 96 -15.38 -4.23 -0.81
N ILE A 97 -16.51 -3.64 -1.18
CA ILE A 97 -17.86 -4.19 -1.00
C ILE A 97 -18.19 -5.22 -2.09
N HIS A 98 -18.12 -4.80 -3.35
CA HIS A 98 -18.44 -5.63 -4.52
C HIS A 98 -17.29 -6.56 -4.91
N LYS A 99 -16.12 -6.38 -4.31
CA LYS A 99 -14.90 -7.15 -4.57
C LYS A 99 -14.51 -7.14 -6.05
N THR A 100 -14.79 -6.03 -6.72
CA THR A 100 -14.43 -5.79 -8.13
C THR A 100 -13.11 -5.03 -8.19
N MET A 101 -12.32 -5.34 -9.21
CA MET A 101 -11.02 -4.72 -9.40
C MET A 101 -10.79 -4.34 -10.84
N THR A 102 -10.26 -3.14 -11.03
CA THR A 102 -9.91 -2.59 -12.33
C THR A 102 -8.49 -2.06 -12.27
N LEU A 103 -7.70 -2.35 -13.29
CA LEU A 103 -6.36 -1.81 -13.45
C LEU A 103 -6.33 -0.97 -14.72
N GLN A 104 -5.93 0.27 -14.57
CA GLN A 104 -5.64 1.18 -15.67
C GLN A 104 -4.12 1.29 -15.81
N LYS A 105 -3.62 1.22 -17.04
CA LYS A 105 -2.19 1.37 -17.36
C LYS A 105 -2.03 2.51 -18.34
N ARG A 106 -1.02 3.34 -18.13
CA ARG A 106 -0.66 4.41 -19.06
C ARG A 106 0.85 4.49 -19.21
N THR A 107 1.32 4.47 -20.46
CA THR A 107 2.73 4.68 -20.76
C THR A 107 3.04 6.17 -20.72
N LEU A 108 3.99 6.55 -19.89
CA LEU A 108 4.44 7.91 -19.67
C LEU A 108 5.94 8.01 -19.97
N ASP A 109 6.41 9.19 -20.38
CA ASP A 109 7.84 9.49 -20.37
C ASP A 109 8.32 9.95 -18.99
N ALA A 110 9.61 10.27 -18.87
CA ALA A 110 10.21 10.76 -17.63
C ALA A 110 9.59 12.06 -17.08
N ASP A 111 8.93 12.86 -17.93
CA ASP A 111 8.24 14.09 -17.57
C ASP A 111 6.75 13.87 -17.26
N ASN A 112 6.32 12.61 -17.14
CA ASN A 112 4.93 12.18 -16.94
C ASN A 112 3.98 12.57 -18.08
N LEU A 113 4.49 12.77 -19.30
CA LEU A 113 3.66 13.03 -20.47
C LEU A 113 3.23 11.71 -21.12
N PRO A 114 1.94 11.57 -21.49
CA PRO A 114 1.43 10.34 -22.09
C PRO A 114 2.04 10.08 -23.47
N ARG A 115 2.47 8.83 -23.70
CA ARG A 115 3.05 8.36 -24.96
C ARG A 115 2.16 7.34 -25.69
N GLY A 116 0.85 7.42 -25.46
CA GLY A 116 -0.16 6.60 -26.10
C GLY A 116 -1.46 6.57 -25.31
N ASP A 117 -2.41 5.80 -25.81
CA ASP A 117 -3.68 5.56 -25.11
C ASP A 117 -3.45 4.70 -23.86
N GLY A 118 -4.28 4.93 -22.84
CA GLY A 118 -4.32 4.07 -21.67
C GLY A 118 -5.07 2.77 -21.96
N THR A 119 -4.78 1.72 -21.21
CA THR A 119 -5.55 0.47 -21.23
C THR A 119 -6.25 0.28 -19.90
N THR A 120 -7.48 -0.24 -19.94
CA THR A 120 -8.24 -0.62 -18.75
C THR A 120 -8.54 -2.11 -18.79
N GLU A 121 -8.21 -2.83 -17.74
CA GLU A 121 -8.45 -4.26 -17.62
C GLU A 121 -9.13 -4.62 -16.31
N LYS A 122 -9.96 -5.67 -16.34
CA LYS A 122 -10.59 -6.23 -15.14
C LYS A 122 -9.65 -7.23 -14.49
N CYS A 123 -9.47 -7.12 -13.17
CA CYS A 123 -8.66 -8.03 -12.39
C CYS A 123 -9.52 -8.97 -11.56
N LYS A 124 -8.91 -10.05 -11.07
CA LYS A 124 -9.54 -11.03 -10.19
C LYS A 124 -8.72 -11.18 -8.92
N LEU A 125 -9.40 -11.30 -7.79
CA LEU A 125 -8.77 -11.74 -6.55
C LEU A 125 -8.24 -13.16 -6.73
N LYS A 126 -6.99 -13.38 -6.37
CA LYS A 126 -6.36 -14.69 -6.32
C LYS A 126 -6.68 -15.31 -4.96
N LYS A 127 -7.34 -16.47 -5.00
CA LYS A 127 -7.63 -17.27 -3.80
C LYS A 127 -6.36 -17.88 -3.23
#